data_AF-A0A935CS41-F1
#
_entry.id   AF-A0A935CS41-F1
#
_cell.length_a   1.000
_cell.length_b   1.000
_cell.length_c   1.000
_cell.angle_alpha   90.00
_cell.angle_beta   90.00
_cell.angle_gamma   90.00
#
_symmetry.space_group_name_H-M   'P 1'
#
loop_
_entity.id
_entity.type
_entity.pdbx_description
1 polymer ?
#
loop_
_entity_poly.entity_id
_entity_poly.type
_entity_poly.pdbx_seq_one_letter_code
_entity_poly.pdbx_strand_id
1 'polypeptide(L)'
;MSAPANGRCCVTCQTQFGEAPLAHLQRLRVQRAKALLETSRLSFDEIVERCGYSDTPSFRKLFKRETSLTPADYRERFTLRAH
;
A
#
# COMPACT_ATOMS: atom_id res chain seq x y z
N MET A 1 -34.09 -33.96 -12.25
CA MET A 1 -32.76 -34.41 -11.80
C MET A 1 -31.77 -33.28 -12.13
N SER A 2 -31.89 -32.07 -11.58
CA SER A 2 -31.66 -31.65 -10.18
C SER A 2 -30.23 -31.86 -9.71
N ALA A 3 -29.38 -30.86 -9.97
CA ALA A 3 -28.22 -30.55 -9.14
C ALA A 3 -28.02 -29.02 -9.13
N PRO A 4 -28.34 -28.33 -8.02
CA PRO A 4 -28.02 -26.93 -7.80
C PRO A 4 -26.66 -26.82 -7.11
N ALA A 5 -25.75 -26.00 -7.64
CA ALA A 5 -24.47 -25.73 -6.99
C ALA A 5 -24.20 -24.22 -6.94
N ASN A 6 -24.55 -23.66 -5.78
CA ASN A 6 -23.84 -22.62 -5.06
C ASN A 6 -23.59 -21.27 -5.77
N GLY A 7 -24.39 -20.30 -5.32
CA GLY A 7 -24.09 -18.87 -5.37
C GLY A 7 -22.74 -18.54 -4.75
N ARG A 8 -21.74 -18.43 -5.60
CA ARG A 8 -20.56 -17.59 -5.42
C ARG A 8 -20.42 -16.79 -6.70
N CYS A 9 -21.05 -15.62 -6.72
CA CYS A 9 -20.85 -14.67 -7.82
C CYS A 9 -19.37 -14.24 -7.78
N CYS A 10 -18.66 -14.73 -8.78
CA CYS A 10 -17.26 -14.55 -9.12
C CYS A 10 -16.83 -13.07 -9.05
N VAL A 11 -16.14 -12.65 -7.98
CA VAL A 11 -15.39 -11.37 -7.92
C VAL A 11 -14.17 -11.36 -8.85
N THR A 12 -13.97 -12.42 -9.64
CA THR A 12 -12.80 -12.65 -10.50
C THR A 12 -13.06 -12.38 -11.99
N CYS A 13 -14.19 -11.78 -12.39
CA CYS A 13 -14.48 -11.50 -13.80
C CYS A 13 -13.97 -10.11 -14.29
N GLN A 14 -12.69 -9.79 -14.09
CA GLN A 14 -12.06 -8.58 -14.68
C GLN A 14 -10.73 -8.85 -15.40
N THR A 15 -10.36 -10.11 -15.61
CA THR A 15 -9.11 -10.53 -16.28
C THR A 15 -9.23 -10.52 -17.81
N GLN A 16 -9.53 -9.35 -18.38
CA GLN A 16 -9.28 -9.11 -19.82
C GLN A 16 -8.36 -7.91 -20.08
N PHE A 17 -8.06 -7.10 -19.06
CA PHE A 17 -7.01 -6.07 -19.13
C PHE A 17 -5.93 -6.41 -18.10
N GLY A 18 -4.82 -6.93 -18.61
CA GLY A 18 -3.66 -7.35 -17.82
C GLY A 18 -3.06 -6.18 -17.04
N GLU A 19 -2.80 -6.44 -15.75
CA GLU A 19 -2.37 -5.51 -14.71
C GLU A 19 -3.40 -4.46 -14.29
N ALA A 20 -4.12 -4.81 -13.22
CA ALA A 20 -5.09 -3.95 -12.57
C ALA A 20 -4.51 -2.53 -12.34
N PRO A 21 -5.07 -1.47 -12.95
CA PRO A 21 -4.57 -0.10 -12.82
C PRO A 21 -4.45 0.33 -11.35
N LEU A 22 -5.26 -0.28 -10.48
CA LEU A 22 -5.21 -0.12 -9.03
C LEU A 22 -3.83 -0.48 -8.43
N ALA A 23 -3.20 -1.57 -8.87
CA ALA A 23 -1.90 -2.00 -8.35
C ALA A 23 -0.79 -1.04 -8.79
N HIS A 24 -0.84 -0.56 -10.04
CA HIS A 24 0.09 0.44 -10.54
C HIS A 24 -0.05 1.77 -9.77
N LEU A 25 -1.28 2.23 -9.53
CA LEU A 25 -1.54 3.42 -8.70
C LEU A 25 -1.07 3.25 -7.25
N GLN A 26 -1.26 2.06 -6.67
CA GLN A 26 -0.74 1.74 -5.33
C GLN A 26 0.79 1.84 -5.28
N ARG A 27 1.49 1.33 -6.30
CA ARG A 27 2.95 1.45 -6.40
C ARG A 27 3.40 2.91 -6.48
N LEU A 28 2.74 3.75 -7.29
CA LEU A 28 3.04 5.19 -7.35
C LEU A 28 2.83 5.88 -6.00
N ARG A 29 1.75 5.56 -5.29
CA ARG A 29 1.49 6.12 -3.95
C ARG A 29 2.56 5.69 -2.95
N VAL A 30 2.98 4.42 -2.99
CA VAL A 30 4.06 3.91 -2.13
C VAL A 30 5.40 4.59 -2.48
N GLN A 31 5.72 4.80 -3.75
CA GLN A 31 6.92 5.55 -4.15
C GLN A 31 6.89 6.98 -3.63
N ARG A 32 5.75 7.66 -3.71
CA ARG A 32 5.58 9.00 -3.14
C ARG A 32 5.74 9.01 -1.62
N ALA A 33 5.22 7.98 -0.92
CA ALA A 33 5.41 7.83 0.51
C ALA A 33 6.88 7.60 0.89
N LYS A 34 7.63 6.83 0.10
CA LYS A 34 9.09 6.66 0.28
C LYS A 34 9.80 8.00 0.13
N ALA A 35 9.54 8.73 -0.96
CA ALA A 35 10.12 10.06 -1.17
C ALA A 35 9.81 11.01 0.00
N LEU A 36 8.57 11.01 0.52
CA LEU A 36 8.19 11.83 1.68
C LEU A 36 8.91 11.40 2.97
N LEU A 37 9.15 10.10 3.18
CA LEU A 37 9.94 9.61 4.31
C LEU A 37 11.42 10.03 4.20
N GLU A 38 11.92 10.17 2.97
CA GLU A 38 13.31 10.58 2.68
C GLU A 38 13.50 12.09 2.77
N THR A 39 12.57 12.87 2.21
CA THR A 39 12.65 14.34 2.16
C THR A 39 12.17 15.01 3.44
N SER A 40 11.26 14.37 4.18
CA SER A 40 10.55 14.99 5.28
C SER A 40 10.55 14.11 6.53
N ARG A 41 10.78 14.72 7.70
CA ARG A 41 10.75 14.02 9.01
C ARG A 41 9.32 13.80 9.54
N LEU A 42 8.36 13.66 8.64
CA LEU A 42 6.93 13.59 8.96
C LEU A 42 6.59 12.25 9.59
N SER A 43 5.54 12.25 10.40
CA SER A 43 5.03 11.02 10.99
C SER A 43 4.39 10.14 9.91
N PHE A 44 4.43 8.82 10.10
CA PHE A 44 3.84 7.88 9.15
C PHE A 44 2.35 8.17 8.90
N ASP A 45 1.63 8.62 9.94
CA ASP A 45 0.23 9.03 9.87
C ASP A 45 0.00 10.21 8.90
N GLU A 46 0.84 11.25 8.96
CA GLU A 46 0.78 12.38 8.03
C GLU A 46 1.11 11.99 6.59
N ILE A 47 1.98 11.00 6.40
CA ILE A 47 2.35 10.50 5.07
C ILE A 47 1.19 9.72 4.47
N VAL A 48 0.48 8.93 5.28
CA VAL A 48 -0.73 8.21 4.90
C VAL A 48 -1.82 9.19 4.49
N GLU A 49 -2.04 10.24 5.29
CA GLU A 49 -3.00 11.31 4.99
C GLU A 49 -2.65 12.04 3.69
N ARG A 50 -1.37 12.41 3.49
CA ARG A 50 -0.89 13.02 2.24
C ARG A 50 -0.99 12.10 1.02
N CYS A 51 -0.98 10.79 1.22
CA CYS A 51 -1.18 9.81 0.14
C CYS A 51 -2.67 9.59 -0.18
N GLY A 52 -3.59 10.24 0.54
CA GLY A 52 -5.03 10.10 0.36
C GLY A 52 -5.59 8.79 0.95
N TYR A 53 -4.91 8.25 1.96
CA TYR A 53 -5.42 7.14 2.75
C TYR A 53 -5.85 7.66 4.12
N SER A 54 -6.98 7.18 4.62
CA SER A 54 -7.41 7.45 6.00
C SER A 54 -6.97 6.33 6.95
N ASP A 55 -6.69 5.14 6.43
CA ASP A 55 -6.33 3.96 7.20
C ASP A 55 -4.82 3.68 7.21
N THR A 56 -4.14 4.21 8.23
CA THR A 56 -2.76 3.88 8.57
C THR A 56 -2.45 2.37 8.64
N PRO A 57 -3.29 1.49 9.26
CA PRO A 57 -2.98 0.05 9.32
C PRO A 57 -3.05 -0.64 7.94
N SER A 58 -3.97 -0.22 7.08
CA SER A 58 -4.11 -0.76 5.72
C SER A 58 -2.92 -0.38 4.85
N PHE A 59 -2.52 0.89 4.91
CA PHE A 59 -1.35 1.38 4.20
C PHE A 59 -0.05 0.75 4.73
N ARG A 60 0.06 0.52 6.05
CA ARG A 60 1.21 -0.16 6.66
C ARG A 60 1.41 -1.58 6.12
N LYS A 61 0.34 -2.34 5.92
CA LYS A 61 0.41 -3.68 5.29
C LYS A 61 0.87 -3.60 3.84
N LEU A 62 0.33 -2.65 3.08
CA LEU A 62 0.73 -2.39 1.69
C LEU A 62 2.20 -1.99 1.59
N PHE A 63 2.63 -1.05 2.43
CA PHE A 63 4.00 -0.55 2.48
C PHE A 63 4.98 -1.64 2.86
N LYS A 64 4.65 -2.47 3.86
CA LYS A 64 5.47 -3.63 4.26
C LYS A 64 5.59 -4.64 3.12
N ARG A 65 4.54 -4.85 2.32
CA ARG A 65 4.59 -5.75 1.16
C ARG A 65 5.51 -5.23 0.06
N GLU A 66 5.47 -3.93 -0.23
CA GLU A 66 6.27 -3.32 -1.30
C GLU A 66 7.70 -2.95 -0.90
N THR A 67 7.96 -2.74 0.38
CA THR A 67 9.26 -2.24 0.87
C THR A 67 9.99 -3.27 1.71
N SER A 68 9.33 -4.36 2.09
CA SER A 68 9.79 -5.39 3.03
C SER A 68 10.16 -4.89 4.43
N LEU A 69 10.18 -3.58 4.64
CA LEU A 69 10.50 -2.89 5.87
C LEU A 69 9.23 -2.33 6.51
N THR A 70 9.25 -2.26 7.83
CA THR A 70 8.20 -1.53 8.55
C THR A 70 8.48 -0.04 8.48
N PRO A 71 7.46 0.83 8.48
CA PRO A 71 7.68 2.27 8.52
C PRO A 71 8.43 2.74 9.77
N ALA A 72 8.37 1.99 10.87
CA ALA A 72 9.15 2.25 12.08
C ALA A 72 10.65 1.96 11.84
N ASP A 73 10.98 0.81 11.27
CA ASP A 73 12.37 0.44 10.89
C ASP A 73 12.94 1.40 9.83
N TYR A 74 12.11 1.77 8.85
CA TYR A 74 12.45 2.78 7.87
C TYR A 74 12.77 4.11 8.58
N ARG A 75 11.88 4.59 9.46
CA ARG A 75 12.12 5.81 10.23
C ARG A 75 13.42 5.73 11.03
N GLU A 76 13.68 4.63 11.74
CA GLU A 76 14.90 4.43 12.52
C GLU A 76 16.17 4.58 11.66
N ARG A 77 16.20 3.89 10.50
CA ARG A 77 17.30 3.97 9.54
C ARG A 77 17.52 5.38 8.97
N PHE A 78 16.45 6.15 8.76
CA PHE A 78 16.56 7.52 8.26
C PHE A 78 16.85 8.54 9.36
N THR A 79 16.36 8.33 10.60
CA THR A 79 16.70 9.17 11.74
C THR A 79 18.16 9.03 12.16
N LEU A 80 18.73 7.83 12.05
CA LEU A 80 20.14 7.58 12.36
C LEU A 80 21.11 8.24 11.37
N ARG A 81 20.67 8.54 10.14
CA ARG A 81 21.47 9.22 9.11
C ARG A 81 21.40 10.75 9.19
N ALA A 82 20.54 11.29 10.04
CA ALA A 82 20.35 12.73 10.19
C ALA A 82 21.26 13.35 11.28
N HIS A 83 22.32 12.64 11.69
CA HIS A 83 23.21 13.04 12.77
C HIS A 83 24.67 13.09 12.35
#